data_AF-A0A2R6AU00-F1
#
_entry.id   AF-A0A2R6AU00-F1
#
_cell.length_a   1.000
_cell.length_b   1.000
_cell.length_c   1.000
_cell.angle_alpha   90.00
_cell.angle_beta   90.00
_cell.angle_gamma   90.00
#
_symmetry.space_group_name_H-M   'P 1'
#
loop_
_entity.id
_entity.type
_entity.pdbx_description
1 polymer ?
#
loop_
_entity_poly.entity_id
_entity_poly.type
_entity_poly.pdbx_seq_one_letter_code
_entity_poly.pdbx_strand_id
1 'polypeptide(L)'
;MNYLNHILAKIEALESGFDEAIMLNEQGFVSEASTENVFIAKKGMVATPPLSAGILDGITRRVVIRLAKELGIQVSEVNLTPHDLYNADEVFLTGTAAEVVPVVCVDGVKIGSGEAGP
;
A
#
# COMPACT_ATOMS: atom_id res chain seq x y z
N MET A 1 22.16 1.86 -2.11
CA MET A 1 21.43 2.91 -2.87
C MET A 1 20.36 2.15 -3.64
N ASN A 2 19.12 2.07 -3.13
CA ASN A 2 18.10 1.11 -3.60
C ASN A 2 17.03 1.73 -4.50
N TYR A 3 17.21 2.98 -4.95
CA TYR A 3 16.16 3.71 -5.67
C TYR A 3 16.00 3.33 -7.14
N LEU A 4 16.95 2.62 -7.76
CA LEU A 4 16.85 2.31 -9.20
C LEU A 4 15.60 1.47 -9.49
N ASN A 5 15.31 0.46 -8.67
CA ASN A 5 14.13 -0.37 -8.85
C ASN A 5 12.83 0.44 -8.69
N HIS A 6 12.77 1.29 -7.67
CA HIS A 6 11.62 2.17 -7.44
C HIS A 6 11.44 3.19 -8.58
N ILE A 7 12.52 3.78 -9.10
CA ILE A 7 12.47 4.70 -10.24
C ILE A 7 11.95 4.00 -11.49
N LEU A 8 12.44 2.79 -11.79
CA LEU A 8 11.98 2.01 -12.94
C LEU A 8 10.51 1.64 -12.82
N ALA A 9 10.07 1.20 -11.63
CA ALA A 9 8.68 0.88 -11.35
C ALA A 9 7.77 2.11 -11.55
N LYS A 10 8.19 3.29 -11.05
CA LYS A 10 7.45 4.53 -11.25
C LYS A 10 7.33 4.91 -12.72
N ILE A 11 8.41 4.80 -13.49
CA ILE A 11 8.39 5.06 -14.93
C ILE A 11 7.40 4.13 -15.63
N GLU A 12 7.44 2.84 -15.35
CA GLU A 12 6.55 1.84 -15.95
C GLU A 12 5.07 2.12 -15.65
N ALA A 13 4.74 2.47 -14.40
CA ALA A 13 3.38 2.86 -14.04
C ALA A 13 2.90 4.09 -14.81
N LEU A 14 3.72 5.13 -14.88
CA LEU A 14 3.39 6.37 -15.61
C LEU A 14 3.21 6.11 -17.11
N GLU A 15 4.08 5.32 -17.73
CA GLU A 15 3.95 4.92 -19.14
C GLU A 15 2.69 4.08 -19.40
N SER A 16 2.23 3.34 -18.38
CA SER A 16 0.99 2.55 -18.42
C SER A 16 -0.27 3.34 -18.07
N GLY A 17 -0.15 4.64 -17.76
CA GLY A 17 -1.27 5.52 -17.43
C GLY A 17 -1.75 5.45 -15.98
N PHE A 18 -0.92 4.92 -15.07
CA PHE A 18 -1.17 4.88 -13.64
C PHE A 18 -0.33 5.91 -12.89
N ASP A 19 -0.83 6.36 -11.73
CA ASP A 19 -0.13 7.35 -10.91
C ASP A 19 1.06 6.75 -10.16
N GLU A 20 1.00 5.47 -9.77
CA GLU A 20 1.98 4.83 -8.90
C GLU A 20 2.08 3.32 -9.17
N ALA A 21 3.23 2.71 -8.85
CA ALA A 21 3.47 1.27 -8.92
C ALA A 21 3.47 0.65 -7.53
N ILE A 22 2.69 -0.41 -7.33
CA ILE A 22 2.80 -1.29 -6.15
C ILE A 22 3.73 -2.45 -6.52
N MET A 23 4.85 -2.58 -5.81
CA MET A 23 5.88 -3.57 -6.09
C MET A 23 5.64 -4.86 -5.31
N LEU A 24 6.08 -5.97 -5.90
CA LEU A 24 6.13 -7.28 -5.23
C LEU A 24 7.56 -7.62 -4.83
N ASN A 25 7.71 -8.38 -3.75
CA ASN A 25 8.98 -9.00 -3.40
C ASN A 25 9.24 -10.25 -4.26
N GLU A 26 10.42 -10.84 -4.11
CA GLU A 26 10.86 -12.03 -4.86
C GLU A 26 9.98 -13.28 -4.62
N GLN A 27 9.20 -13.31 -3.54
CA GLN A 27 8.23 -14.37 -3.25
C GLN A 27 6.84 -14.11 -3.88
N GLY A 28 6.65 -12.97 -4.54
CA GLY A 28 5.38 -12.57 -5.16
C GLY A 28 4.37 -11.96 -4.18
N PHE A 29 4.78 -11.62 -2.95
CA PHE A 29 3.95 -10.86 -2.01
C PHE A 29 4.12 -9.37 -2.24
N VAL A 30 3.07 -8.61 -1.92
CA VAL A 30 3.10 -7.15 -1.92
C VAL A 30 4.18 -6.67 -0.96
N SER A 31 5.04 -5.79 -1.47
CA SER A 31 6.05 -5.10 -0.70
C SER A 31 5.55 -3.68 -0.41
N GLU A 32 5.93 -2.69 -1.20
CA GLU A 32 5.55 -1.29 -1.03
C GLU A 32 5.32 -0.64 -2.39
N ALA A 33 4.82 0.60 -2.40
CA ALA A 33 4.76 1.41 -3.61
C ALA A 33 6.14 2.00 -3.92
N SER A 34 6.31 2.68 -5.08
CA SER A 34 7.62 3.21 -5.45
C SER A 34 8.19 4.23 -4.46
N THR A 35 7.35 4.95 -3.72
CA THR A 35 7.83 5.89 -2.68
C THR A 35 7.04 5.85 -1.37
N GLU A 36 6.13 4.89 -1.19
CA GLU A 36 5.18 4.82 -0.06
C GLU A 36 4.99 3.39 0.44
N ASN A 37 4.66 3.23 1.73
CA ASN A 37 4.13 1.95 2.21
C ASN A 37 2.65 1.80 1.80
N VAL A 38 2.19 0.56 1.63
CA VAL A 38 0.81 0.23 1.26
C VAL A 38 0.05 -0.39 2.43
N PHE A 39 -1.23 -0.05 2.52
CA PHE A 39 -2.20 -0.60 3.47
C PHE A 39 -3.47 -1.00 2.73
N ILE A 40 -4.15 -1.99 3.29
CA ILE A 40 -5.53 -2.34 2.93
C ILE A 40 -6.43 -2.25 4.15
N ALA A 41 -7.70 -1.90 3.93
CA ALA A 41 -8.77 -2.12 4.89
C ALA A 41 -9.72 -3.19 4.34
N LYS A 42 -10.08 -4.15 5.20
CA LYS A 42 -11.06 -5.19 4.88
C LYS A 42 -11.87 -5.53 6.12
N LYS A 43 -13.20 -5.42 6.02
CA LYS A 43 -14.15 -5.74 7.10
C LYS A 43 -13.81 -5.05 8.43
N GLY A 44 -13.44 -3.77 8.37
CA GLY A 44 -13.07 -2.97 9.55
C GLY A 44 -11.72 -3.31 10.18
N MET A 45 -10.91 -4.15 9.53
CA MET A 45 -9.54 -4.45 9.92
C MET A 45 -8.55 -3.86 8.91
N VAL A 46 -7.40 -3.41 9.40
CA VAL A 46 -6.31 -2.88 8.55
C VAL A 46 -5.19 -3.91 8.46
N ALA A 47 -4.63 -4.09 7.28
CA ALA A 47 -3.44 -4.89 7.06
C ALA A 47 -2.39 -4.15 6.23
N THR A 48 -1.12 -4.44 6.48
CA THR A 48 0.02 -3.90 5.73
C THR A 48 1.13 -4.96 5.70
N PRO A 49 1.99 -4.99 4.67
CA PRO A 49 3.10 -5.93 4.62
C PRO A 49 4.04 -5.78 5.84
N PRO A 50 4.62 -6.88 6.34
CA PRO A 50 5.61 -6.84 7.41
C PRO A 50 6.94 -6.33 6.89
N LEU A 51 7.84 -5.87 7.77
CA LEU A 51 9.20 -5.45 7.39
C LEU A 51 9.98 -6.57 6.67
N SER A 52 9.69 -7.83 6.98
CA SER A 52 10.26 -9.00 6.31
C SER A 52 9.86 -9.14 4.84
N ALA A 53 8.84 -8.40 4.37
CA ALA A 53 8.46 -8.34 2.95
C ALA A 53 9.36 -7.39 2.13
N GLY A 54 10.44 -6.87 2.72
CA GLY A 54 11.44 -6.05 2.03
C GLY A 54 11.07 -4.56 1.94
N ILE A 55 10.10 -4.12 2.74
CA ILE A 55 9.63 -2.72 2.74
C ILE A 55 10.51 -1.81 3.60
N LEU A 56 10.44 -0.51 3.33
CA LEU A 56 10.97 0.52 4.21
C LEU A 56 10.15 0.59 5.52
N ASP A 57 10.82 0.69 6.66
CA ASP A 57 10.18 0.99 7.97
C ASP A 57 9.78 2.48 8.06
N GLY A 58 8.76 2.85 7.27
CA GLY A 58 8.30 4.22 7.11
C GLY A 58 7.86 4.88 8.43
N ILE A 59 8.19 6.16 8.59
CA ILE A 59 7.77 6.92 9.77
C ILE A 59 6.25 7.15 9.73
N THR A 60 5.69 7.60 8.60
CA THR A 60 4.25 7.78 8.42
C THR A 60 3.48 6.48 8.65
N ARG A 61 3.98 5.35 8.11
CA ARG A 61 3.46 4.00 8.38
C ARG A 61 3.35 3.71 9.88
N ARG A 62 4.43 3.92 10.64
CA ARG A 62 4.44 3.71 12.10
C ARG A 62 3.43 4.60 12.82
N VAL A 63 3.29 5.86 12.38
CA VAL A 63 2.29 6.77 12.93
C VAL A 63 0.87 6.28 12.64
N VAL A 64 0.57 5.87 11.41
CA VAL A 64 -0.75 5.32 11.02
C VAL A 64 -1.08 4.07 11.82
N ILE A 65 -0.15 3.12 11.96
CA ILE A 65 -0.36 1.90 12.77
C ILE A 65 -0.68 2.26 14.23
N ARG A 66 0.04 3.23 14.80
CA ARG A 66 -0.20 3.69 16.17
C ARG A 66 -1.59 4.32 16.32
N LEU A 67 -1.95 5.24 15.42
CA LEU A 67 -3.25 5.93 15.46
C LEU A 67 -4.41 4.95 15.27
N ALA A 68 -4.30 4.00 14.34
CA ALA A 68 -5.31 2.97 14.15
C ALA A 68 -5.52 2.14 15.43
N LYS A 69 -4.44 1.74 16.11
CA LYS A 69 -4.53 1.05 17.42
C LYS A 69 -5.17 1.93 18.50
N GLU A 70 -4.85 3.22 18.56
CA GLU A 70 -5.45 4.18 19.50
C GLU A 70 -6.96 4.35 19.25
N LEU A 71 -7.41 4.24 17.99
CA LEU A 71 -8.82 4.27 17.58
C LEU A 71 -9.54 2.92 17.78
N GLY A 72 -8.86 1.89 18.29
CA GLY A 72 -9.43 0.55 18.47
C GLY A 72 -9.58 -0.26 17.17
N ILE A 73 -8.93 0.18 16.08
CA ILE A 73 -8.91 -0.54 14.81
C ILE A 73 -7.83 -1.63 14.89
N GLN A 74 -8.20 -2.86 14.55
CA GLN A 74 -7.25 -3.97 14.51
C GLN A 74 -6.31 -3.80 13.31
N VAL A 75 -5.00 -3.79 13.58
CA VAL A 75 -3.95 -3.71 12.55
C VAL A 75 -3.14 -5.00 12.55
N SER A 76 -2.91 -5.58 11.38
CA SER A 76 -2.08 -6.78 11.20
C SER A 76 -0.97 -6.55 10.18
N GLU A 77 0.27 -6.86 10.58
CA GLU A 77 1.43 -6.83 9.71
C GLU A 77 1.64 -8.23 9.12
N VAL A 78 1.10 -8.47 7.92
CA VAL A 78 1.01 -9.80 7.30
C VAL A 78 1.33 -9.72 5.81
N ASN A 79 1.86 -10.79 5.23
CA ASN A 79 2.09 -10.85 3.79
C ASN A 79 0.76 -10.69 3.05
N LEU A 80 0.72 -9.76 2.10
CA LEU A 80 -0.42 -9.52 1.24
C LEU A 80 -0.09 -10.02 -0.18
N THR A 81 -1.11 -10.45 -0.89
CA THR A 81 -1.03 -10.82 -2.31
C THR A 81 -1.70 -9.74 -3.17
N PRO A 82 -1.43 -9.67 -4.48
CA PRO A 82 -2.20 -8.80 -5.39
C PRO A 82 -3.72 -9.02 -5.29
N HIS A 83 -4.14 -10.27 -5.08
CA HIS A 83 -5.55 -10.61 -4.90
C HIS A 83 -6.15 -9.95 -3.65
N ASP A 84 -5.38 -9.77 -2.58
CA ASP A 84 -5.85 -9.07 -1.37
C ASP A 84 -6.08 -7.59 -1.65
N LEU A 85 -5.26 -6.95 -2.50
CA LEU A 85 -5.48 -5.57 -2.94
C LEU A 85 -6.79 -5.46 -3.73
N TYR A 86 -6.97 -6.29 -4.75
CA TYR A 86 -8.15 -6.26 -5.62
C TYR A 86 -9.48 -6.50 -4.87
N ASN A 87 -9.42 -7.25 -3.77
CA ASN A 87 -10.60 -7.58 -2.98
C ASN A 87 -10.70 -6.73 -1.70
N ALA A 88 -9.82 -5.78 -1.47
CA ALA A 88 -9.90 -4.88 -0.32
C ALA A 88 -11.17 -4.02 -0.38
N ASP A 89 -11.67 -3.60 0.78
CA ASP A 89 -12.72 -2.57 0.82
C ASP A 89 -12.09 -1.20 0.53
N GLU A 90 -10.84 -0.99 0.99
CA GLU A 90 -10.04 0.19 0.73
C GLU A 90 -8.57 -0.18 0.57
N VAL A 91 -7.84 0.60 -0.23
CA VAL A 91 -6.37 0.57 -0.32
C VAL A 91 -5.87 2.00 -0.15
N PHE A 92 -4.79 2.20 0.58
CA PHE A 92 -4.18 3.51 0.73
C PHE A 92 -2.66 3.43 0.89
N LEU A 93 -1.99 4.50 0.50
CA LEU A 93 -0.55 4.66 0.58
C LEU A 93 -0.18 5.61 1.71
N THR A 94 1.00 5.40 2.31
CA THR A 94 1.53 6.29 3.33
C THR A 94 2.98 6.66 3.05
N GLY A 95 3.30 7.95 3.06
CA GLY A 95 4.66 8.46 2.86
C GLY A 95 4.84 9.81 3.53
N THR A 96 6.08 10.27 3.69
CA THR A 96 6.33 11.60 4.26
C THR A 96 5.86 12.71 3.31
N ALA A 97 6.10 12.55 2.01
CA ALA A 97 5.72 13.53 0.99
C ALA A 97 4.26 13.36 0.55
N ALA A 98 3.80 12.11 0.42
CA ALA A 98 2.43 11.77 0.01
C ALA A 98 1.40 11.89 1.14
N GLU A 99 1.85 11.91 2.40
CA GLU A 99 0.99 11.82 3.58
C GLU A 99 0.19 10.51 3.60
N VAL A 100 -1.14 10.58 3.48
CA VAL A 100 -2.04 9.42 3.36
C VAL A 100 -2.87 9.60 2.10
N VAL A 101 -2.70 8.71 1.12
CA VAL A 101 -3.33 8.83 -0.20
C VAL A 101 -4.22 7.63 -0.47
N PRO A 102 -5.53 7.81 -0.75
CA PRO A 102 -6.40 6.71 -1.12
C PRO A 102 -6.05 6.16 -2.52
N VAL A 103 -6.13 4.85 -2.67
CA VAL A 103 -5.98 4.14 -3.95
C VAL A 103 -7.33 3.56 -4.35
N VAL A 104 -7.92 4.15 -5.39
CA VAL A 104 -9.28 3.81 -5.84
C VAL A 104 -9.32 2.75 -6.95
N CYS A 105 -8.17 2.41 -7.52
CA CYS A 105 -8.02 1.46 -8.60
C CYS A 105 -6.61 0.83 -8.57
N VAL A 106 -6.50 -0.48 -8.80
CA VAL A 106 -5.24 -1.20 -8.96
C VAL A 106 -5.35 -2.08 -10.19
N ASP A 107 -4.42 -1.96 -11.15
CA ASP A 107 -4.42 -2.72 -12.42
C ASP A 107 -5.75 -2.68 -13.19
N GLY A 108 -6.45 -1.54 -13.14
CA GLY A 108 -7.77 -1.37 -13.75
C GLY A 108 -8.93 -1.98 -12.95
N VAL A 109 -8.65 -2.67 -11.85
CA VAL A 109 -9.65 -3.17 -10.90
C VAL A 109 -10.01 -2.05 -9.92
N LYS A 110 -11.28 -1.64 -9.96
CA LYS A 110 -11.81 -0.64 -9.02
C LYS A 110 -11.82 -1.19 -7.59
N ILE A 111 -11.32 -0.40 -6.65
CA ILE A 111 -11.32 -0.69 -5.21
C ILE A 111 -12.58 -0.11 -4.57
N GLY A 112 -13.33 -0.92 -3.83
CA GLY A 112 -14.55 -0.47 -3.15
C GLY A 112 -15.53 0.28 -4.07
N SER A 113 -15.88 1.51 -3.68
CA SER A 113 -16.73 2.40 -4.47
C SER A 113 -16.01 3.07 -5.65
N GLY A 114 -14.68 3.10 -5.66
CA GLY A 114 -13.87 3.93 -6.55
C GLY A 114 -13.65 5.35 -6.01
N GLU A 115 -13.94 5.58 -4.73
CA GLU A 115 -13.72 6.85 -4.03
C GLU A 115 -12.90 6.59 -2.76
N ALA A 116 -12.45 7.65 -2.09
CA ALA A 116 -11.81 7.52 -0.79
C ALA A 116 -12.77 6.84 0.20
N GLY A 117 -12.25 5.89 0.98
CA GLY A 117 -13.04 5.14 1.96
C GLY A 117 -13.43 5.95 3.20
N PRO A 118 -14.32 5.40 4.04
CA PRO A 118 -14.84 6.04 5.26
C PRO A 118 -13.83 6.20 6.41
#